data_AF-A0A7J9WSE9-F1
#
_entry.id   AF-A0A7J9WSE9-F1
#
_cell.length_a   1.000
_cell.length_b   1.000
_cell.length_c   1.000
_cell.angle_alpha   90.00
_cell.angle_beta   90.00
_cell.angle_gamma   90.00
#
_symmetry.space_group_name_H-M   'P 1'
#
loop_
_entity.id
_entity.type
_entity.pdbx_description
1 polymer ?
#
loop_
_entity_poly.entity_id
_entity_poly.type
_entity_poly.pdbx_seq_one_letter_code
_entity_poly.pdbx_strand_id
1 'polypeptide(L)'
;MTWTVLVTALTGSVAGYLFHRFRLPGGALVGSMVAVGILHVSVMGLEPIARDVRVAAQIMVGIMIGASIKREPLKLLRRYVPQIIGVLAVILGAAAVSGLLLVEVAGLDLVTGLLATVPGGAADVTAAAL
;
A
#
# COMPACT_ATOMS: atom_id res chain seq x y z
N MET A 1 7.46 -18.30 17.30
CA MET A 1 7.65 -18.38 15.84
C MET A 1 6.40 -18.78 15.04
N THR A 2 5.90 -20.02 15.06
CA THR A 2 4.84 -20.41 14.08
C THR A 2 3.41 -19.99 14.46
N TRP A 3 3.04 -20.07 15.74
CA TRP A 3 1.66 -19.80 16.17
C TRP A 3 1.25 -18.35 15.98
N THR A 4 2.12 -17.39 16.32
CA THR A 4 1.85 -15.94 16.17
C THR A 4 1.62 -15.54 14.72
N VAL A 5 2.40 -16.11 13.77
CA VAL A 5 2.23 -15.88 12.33
C VAL A 5 0.91 -16.45 11.82
N LEU A 6 0.50 -17.62 12.30
CA LEU A 6 -0.80 -18.20 11.93
C LEU A 6 -1.96 -17.36 12.45
N VAL A 7 -1.87 -16.87 13.68
CA VAL A 7 -2.88 -15.99 14.27
C VAL A 7 -2.97 -14.67 13.50
N THR A 8 -1.85 -14.02 13.18
CA THR A 8 -1.88 -12.77 12.38
C THR A 8 -2.42 -12.97 10.98
N ALA A 9 -2.04 -14.07 10.30
CA ALA A 9 -2.55 -14.40 8.98
C ALA A 9 -4.06 -14.68 9.00
N LEU A 10 -4.55 -15.42 10.00
CA LEU A 10 -5.97 -15.73 10.15
C LEU A 10 -6.78 -14.47 10.47
N THR A 11 -6.36 -13.70 11.47
CA THR A 11 -7.05 -12.46 11.88
C THR A 11 -7.08 -11.45 10.74
N GLY A 12 -5.94 -11.25 10.04
CA GLY A 12 -5.85 -10.37 8.89
C GLY A 12 -6.76 -10.81 7.73
N SER A 13 -6.80 -12.11 7.43
CA SER A 13 -7.64 -12.67 6.36
C SER A 13 -9.13 -12.55 6.66
N VAL A 14 -9.55 -12.90 7.89
CA VAL A 14 -10.95 -12.84 8.30
C VAL A 14 -11.45 -11.39 8.33
N ALA A 15 -10.69 -10.48 8.97
CA ALA A 15 -11.07 -9.08 9.04
C ALA A 15 -11.05 -8.40 7.66
N GLY A 16 -10.04 -8.70 6.84
CA GLY A 16 -9.96 -8.20 5.47
C GLY A 16 -11.14 -8.68 4.62
N TYR A 17 -11.50 -9.96 4.69
CA TYR A 17 -12.67 -10.50 3.99
C TYR A 17 -13.97 -9.85 4.46
N LEU A 18 -14.13 -9.66 5.77
CA LEU A 18 -15.32 -9.04 6.35
C LEU A 18 -15.47 -7.57 5.91
N PHE A 19 -14.41 -6.78 5.95
CA PHE A 19 -14.42 -5.39 5.49
C PHE A 19 -14.60 -5.27 3.98
N HIS A 20 -14.05 -6.22 3.22
CA HIS A 20 -14.33 -6.32 1.79
C HIS A 20 -15.82 -6.59 1.52
N ARG A 21 -16.47 -7.45 2.34
CA ARG A 21 -17.90 -7.74 2.24
C ARG A 21 -18.77 -6.50 2.53
N PHE A 22 -18.31 -5.63 3.44
CA PHE A 22 -18.95 -4.34 3.71
C PHE A 22 -18.72 -3.27 2.63
N ARG A 23 -18.04 -3.60 1.52
CA ARG A 23 -17.77 -2.69 0.39
C ARG A 23 -17.03 -1.41 0.77
N LEU A 24 -16.20 -1.48 1.80
CA LEU A 24 -15.32 -0.36 2.16
C LEU A 24 -14.25 -0.18 1.06
N PRO A 25 -13.92 1.06 0.66
CA PRO A 25 -12.80 1.32 -0.26
C PRO A 25 -11.51 0.73 0.31
N GLY A 26 -10.85 -0.16 -0.43
CA GLY A 26 -9.67 -0.87 0.07
C GLY A 26 -9.94 -1.77 1.29
N GLY A 27 -11.20 -2.22 1.49
CA GLY A 27 -11.64 -2.89 2.71
C GLY A 27 -10.79 -4.09 3.13
N ALA A 28 -10.27 -4.88 2.19
CA ALA A 28 -9.36 -5.98 2.51
C ALA A 28 -8.08 -5.49 3.21
N LEU A 29 -7.46 -4.44 2.69
CA LEU A 29 -6.27 -3.81 3.28
C LEU A 29 -6.60 -3.17 4.61
N VAL A 30 -7.58 -2.26 4.65
CA VAL A 30 -7.94 -1.51 5.86
C VAL A 30 -8.36 -2.45 6.99
N GLY A 31 -9.22 -3.44 6.71
CA GLY A 31 -9.67 -4.42 7.69
C GLY A 31 -8.53 -5.27 8.24
N SER A 32 -7.62 -5.73 7.38
CA SER A 32 -6.45 -6.49 7.83
C SER A 32 -5.50 -5.65 8.69
N MET A 33 -5.21 -4.39 8.30
CA MET A 33 -4.32 -3.50 9.04
C MET A 33 -4.88 -3.13 10.41
N VAL A 34 -6.16 -2.78 10.50
CA VAL A 34 -6.81 -2.43 11.77
C VAL A 34 -6.84 -3.63 12.71
N ALA A 35 -7.27 -4.80 12.23
CA ALA A 35 -7.39 -5.98 13.08
C ALA A 35 -6.02 -6.50 13.56
N VAL A 36 -5.02 -6.56 12.67
CA VAL A 36 -3.67 -6.99 13.05
C VAL A 36 -2.99 -5.93 13.92
N GLY A 37 -3.24 -4.64 13.69
CA GLY A 37 -2.74 -3.54 14.53
C GLY A 37 -3.30 -3.60 15.96
N ILE A 38 -4.61 -3.82 16.11
CA ILE A 38 -5.24 -4.04 17.43
C ILE A 38 -4.65 -5.28 18.09
N LEU A 39 -4.47 -6.37 17.34
CA LEU A 39 -3.85 -7.59 17.86
C LEU A 39 -2.42 -7.33 18.33
N HIS A 40 -1.63 -6.53 17.60
CA HIS A 40 -0.26 -6.18 17.94
C HIS A 40 -0.16 -5.38 19.24
N VAL A 41 -1.07 -4.44 19.46
CA VAL A 41 -1.11 -3.64 20.70
C VAL A 41 -1.66 -4.46 21.88
N SER A 42 -2.66 -5.31 21.64
CA SER A 42 -3.34 -6.08 22.69
C SER A 42 -2.54 -7.30 23.15
N VAL A 43 -1.79 -7.92 22.24
CA VAL A 43 -0.97 -9.10 22.51
C VAL A 43 0.49 -8.71 22.31
N MET A 44 1.17 -8.35 23.40
CA MET A 44 2.63 -8.15 23.38
C MET A 44 3.31 -9.45 22.95
N GLY A 45 3.97 -9.44 21.79
CA GLY A 45 4.76 -10.59 21.31
C GLY A 45 4.50 -11.04 19.87
N LEU A 46 3.86 -10.23 19.03
CA LEU A 46 3.88 -10.50 17.58
C LEU A 46 5.30 -10.32 17.05
N GLU A 47 5.93 -11.45 16.74
CA GLU A 47 7.25 -11.47 16.11
C GLU A 47 7.18 -10.87 14.68
N PRO A 48 8.23 -10.16 14.24
CA PRO A 48 8.35 -9.73 12.86
C PRO A 48 8.23 -10.91 11.91
N ILE A 49 7.51 -10.72 10.80
CA ILE A 49 7.45 -11.70 9.72
C ILE A 49 8.86 -11.95 9.17
N ALA A 50 9.18 -13.22 8.92
CA ALA A 50 10.44 -13.61 8.30
C ALA A 50 10.64 -12.90 6.96
N ARG A 51 11.87 -12.43 6.71
CA ARG A 51 12.23 -11.66 5.51
C ARG A 51 11.79 -12.36 4.22
N ASP A 52 11.95 -13.67 4.14
CA ASP A 52 11.61 -14.46 2.96
C ASP A 52 10.11 -14.42 2.62
N VAL A 53 9.26 -14.42 3.65
CA VAL A 53 7.80 -14.31 3.48
C VAL A 53 7.42 -12.91 2.99
N ARG A 54 8.06 -11.87 3.52
CA ARG A 54 7.86 -10.49 3.05
C ARG A 54 8.26 -10.35 1.57
N VAL A 55 9.42 -10.88 1.20
CA VAL A 55 9.91 -10.87 -0.19
C VAL A 55 8.98 -11.66 -1.10
N ALA A 56 8.52 -12.84 -0.69
CA ALA A 56 7.57 -13.64 -1.47
C ALA A 56 6.25 -12.87 -1.70
N ALA A 57 5.71 -12.20 -0.68
CA ALA A 57 4.53 -11.36 -0.82
C ALA A 57 4.75 -10.18 -1.78
N GLN A 58 5.90 -9.52 -1.70
CA GLN A 58 6.28 -8.44 -2.63
C GLN A 58 6.40 -8.93 -4.07
N ILE A 59 6.96 -10.12 -4.30
CA ILE A 59 7.03 -10.74 -5.63
C ILE A 59 5.62 -10.98 -6.18
N MET A 60 4.71 -11.52 -5.37
CA MET A 60 3.32 -11.75 -5.79
C MET A 60 2.61 -10.44 -6.15
N VAL A 61 2.77 -9.40 -5.33
CA VAL A 61 2.22 -8.06 -5.60
C VAL A 61 2.79 -7.51 -6.91
N GLY A 62 4.11 -7.61 -7.13
CA GLY A 62 4.75 -7.20 -8.37
C GLY A 62 4.21 -7.92 -9.61
N ILE A 63 3.99 -9.25 -9.49
CA ILE A 63 3.37 -10.05 -10.56
C ILE A 63 1.94 -9.58 -10.84
N MET A 64 1.14 -9.32 -9.80
CA MET A 64 -0.23 -8.83 -9.96
C MET A 64 -0.28 -7.46 -10.66
N ILE A 65 0.60 -6.53 -10.27
CA ILE A 65 0.71 -5.21 -10.90
C ILE A 65 1.12 -5.38 -12.36
N GLY A 66 2.16 -6.17 -12.63
CA GLY A 66 2.62 -6.44 -13.99
C GLY A 66 1.55 -7.07 -14.88
N ALA A 67 0.79 -8.04 -14.34
CA ALA A 67 -0.32 -8.69 -15.03
C ALA A 67 -1.53 -7.77 -15.27
N SER A 68 -1.67 -6.69 -14.49
CA SER A 68 -2.74 -5.70 -14.68
C SER A 68 -2.51 -4.76 -15.87
N ILE A 69 -1.29 -4.71 -16.42
CA ILE A 69 -0.94 -3.85 -17.55
C ILE A 69 -1.62 -4.35 -18.83
N LYS A 70 -2.55 -3.55 -19.36
CA LYS A 70 -3.26 -3.84 -20.61
C LYS A 70 -2.55 -3.24 -21.82
N ARG A 71 -2.77 -3.84 -23.00
CA ARG A 71 -2.18 -3.35 -24.27
C ARG A 71 -2.89 -2.14 -24.84
N GLU A 72 -4.17 -1.90 -24.54
CA GLU A 72 -4.89 -0.73 -25.07
C GLU A 72 -4.35 0.62 -24.55
N PRO A 73 -4.11 0.81 -23.24
CA PRO A 73 -3.50 2.04 -22.72
C PRO A 73 -2.13 2.35 -23.30
N LEU A 74 -1.31 1.31 -23.56
CA LEU A 74 0.01 1.46 -24.16
C LEU A 74 -0.04 2.07 -25.57
N LYS A 75 -1.07 1.76 -26.37
CA LYS A 75 -1.25 2.36 -27.70
C LYS A 75 -1.69 3.83 -27.60
N LEU A 76 -2.54 4.15 -26.63
CA LEU A 76 -3.01 5.52 -26.35
C LEU A 76 -1.86 6.40 -25.82
N LEU A 77 -0.91 5.81 -25.09
CA LEU A 77 0.25 6.50 -24.53
C LEU A 77 0.97 7.34 -25.59
N ARG A 78 1.26 6.77 -26.77
CA ARG A 78 1.99 7.44 -27.85
C ARG A 78 1.23 8.62 -28.46
N ARG A 79 -0.10 8.59 -28.41
CA ARG A 79 -0.96 9.65 -28.97
C ARG A 79 -1.16 10.82 -28.02
N TYR A 80 -1.11 10.57 -26.70
CA TYR A 80 -1.43 11.54 -25.67
C TYR A 80 -0.28 11.86 -24.71
N VAL A 81 0.97 11.62 -25.14
CA VAL A 81 2.18 11.86 -24.34
C VAL A 81 2.17 13.22 -23.62
N PRO A 82 1.95 14.38 -24.29
CA PRO A 82 2.02 15.66 -23.60
C PRO A 82 0.91 15.85 -22.57
N GLN A 83 -0.30 15.35 -22.82
CA GLN A 83 -1.41 15.39 -21.87
C GLN A 83 -1.12 14.51 -20.65
N ILE A 84 -0.58 13.32 -20.87
CA ILE A 84 -0.21 12.38 -19.80
C ILE A 84 0.88 12.99 -18.92
N ILE A 85 1.91 13.60 -19.52
CA ILE A 85 2.96 14.30 -18.77
C ILE A 85 2.36 15.45 -17.95
N GLY A 86 1.45 16.24 -18.53
CA GLY A 86 0.78 17.33 -17.83
C GLY A 86 -0.01 16.84 -16.60
N VAL A 87 -0.84 15.80 -16.79
CA VAL A 87 -1.61 15.19 -15.69
C VAL A 87 -0.67 14.61 -14.62
N LEU A 88 0.39 13.90 -15.03
CA LEU A 88 1.37 13.33 -14.12
C LEU A 88 2.07 14.41 -13.30
N ALA A 89 2.48 15.52 -13.94
CA ALA A 89 3.11 16.65 -13.26
C ALA A 89 2.19 17.29 -12.23
N VAL A 90 0.89 17.44 -12.56
CA VAL A 90 -0.11 17.98 -11.62
C VAL A 90 -0.31 17.05 -10.43
N ILE A 91 -0.48 15.75 -10.67
CA ILE A 91 -0.70 14.76 -9.60
C ILE A 91 0.54 14.66 -8.70
N LEU A 92 1.74 14.56 -9.29
CA LEU A 92 2.98 14.50 -8.52
C LEU A 92 3.26 15.80 -7.78
N GLY A 93 2.95 16.95 -8.38
CA GLY A 93 3.05 18.25 -7.72
C GLY A 93 2.10 18.36 -6.53
N ALA A 94 0.83 17.96 -6.71
CA ALA A 94 -0.15 17.94 -5.64
C ALA A 94 0.24 16.98 -4.50
N ALA A 95 0.78 15.80 -4.85
CA ALA A 95 1.34 14.85 -3.88
C ALA A 95 2.50 15.47 -3.11
N ALA A 96 3.49 16.06 -3.80
CA ALA A 96 4.64 16.70 -3.16
C ALA A 96 4.22 17.83 -2.20
N VAL A 97 3.30 18.71 -2.62
CA VAL A 97 2.77 19.77 -1.77
C VAL A 97 2.06 19.17 -0.55
N SER A 98 1.21 18.16 -0.75
CA SER A 98 0.51 17.50 0.35
C SER A 98 1.47 16.82 1.32
N GLY A 99 2.53 16.19 0.80
CA GLY A 99 3.55 15.51 1.60
C GLY A 99 4.38 16.49 2.43
N LEU A 100 4.74 17.64 1.87
CA LEU A 100 5.40 18.72 2.60
C LEU A 100 4.49 19.32 3.68
N LEU A 101 3.20 19.48 3.40
CA LEU A 101 2.22 19.91 4.42
C LEU A 101 2.12 18.89 5.56
N LEU A 102 2.18 17.60 5.25
CA LEU A 102 2.20 16.52 6.26
C LEU A 102 3.47 16.56 7.13
N VAL A 103 4.63 16.87 6.55
CA VAL A 103 5.88 17.08 7.31
C VAL A 103 5.71 18.21 8.33
N GLU A 104 5.12 19.34 7.94
CA GLU A 104 4.95 20.48 8.85
C GLU A 104 3.83 20.27 9.87
N VAL A 105 2.66 19.78 9.45
CA VAL A 105 1.48 19.67 10.31
C VAL A 105 1.57 18.47 11.26
N ALA A 106 2.08 17.34 10.77
CA ALA A 106 2.15 16.09 11.54
C ALA A 106 3.55 15.77 12.07
N GLY A 107 4.56 16.60 11.78
CA GLY A 107 5.94 16.39 12.25
C GLY A 107 6.61 15.14 11.68
N LEU A 108 6.17 14.68 10.51
CA LEU A 108 6.73 13.50 9.85
C LEU A 108 8.10 13.81 9.22
N ASP A 109 8.95 12.80 9.08
CA ASP A 109 10.15 12.95 8.25
C ASP A 109 9.78 13.12 6.77
N LEU A 110 10.68 13.74 6.01
CA LEU A 110 10.44 14.08 4.60
C LEU A 110 10.10 12.85 3.75
N VAL A 111 10.75 11.71 4.02
CA VAL A 111 10.55 10.49 3.24
C VAL A 111 9.15 9.92 3.53
N THR A 112 8.77 9.83 4.80
CA THR A 112 7.43 9.35 5.21
C THR A 112 6.31 10.26 4.70
N GLY A 113 6.47 11.58 4.82
CA GLY A 113 5.47 12.55 4.35
C GLY A 113 5.24 12.46 2.83
N LEU A 114 6.32 12.36 2.05
CA LEU A 114 6.21 12.17 0.60
C LEU A 114 5.60 10.81 0.26
N LEU A 115 6.09 9.72 0.83
CA LEU A 115 5.58 8.36 0.55
C LEU A 115 4.09 8.22 0.88
N ALA A 116 3.60 8.85 1.96
CA ALA A 116 2.20 8.83 2.35
C ALA A 116 1.25 9.46 1.31
N THR A 117 1.78 10.35 0.45
CA THR A 117 0.98 11.13 -0.52
C THR A 117 1.25 10.74 -1.96
N VAL A 118 2.25 9.88 -2.21
CA VAL A 118 2.58 9.43 -3.55
C VAL A 118 1.37 8.72 -4.17
N PRO A 119 1.01 9.08 -5.42
CA PRO A 119 -0.04 8.38 -6.15
C PRO A 119 0.42 6.94 -6.44
N GLY A 120 -0.14 5.96 -5.73
CA GLY A 120 0.22 4.56 -5.87
C GLY A 120 -0.69 3.65 -5.04
N GLY A 121 -0.67 2.34 -5.32
CA GLY A 121 -1.33 1.37 -4.46
C GLY A 121 -0.62 1.29 -3.10
N ALA A 122 -1.37 1.09 -2.01
CA ALA A 122 -0.77 0.95 -0.67
C ALA A 122 0.33 -0.13 -0.65
N ALA A 123 0.13 -1.23 -1.37
CA ALA A 123 1.10 -2.31 -1.50
C ALA A 123 2.40 -1.86 -2.21
N ASP A 124 2.29 -0.99 -3.21
CA ASP A 124 3.42 -0.49 -4.01
C ASP A 124 4.27 0.47 -3.17
N VAL A 125 3.60 1.38 -2.47
CA VAL A 125 4.23 2.35 -1.57
C VAL A 125 4.94 1.63 -0.42
N THR A 126 4.29 0.62 0.17
CA THR A 126 4.95 -0.21 1.19
C THR A 126 6.13 -0.98 0.66
N ALA A 127 6.15 -1.40 -0.61
CA ALA A 127 7.30 -2.09 -1.17
C ALA A 127 8.49 -1.14 -1.36
N ALA A 128 8.25 0.13 -1.69
CA ALA A 128 9.28 1.15 -1.83
C ALA A 128 9.85 1.64 -0.49
N ALA A 129 9.06 1.59 0.58
CA ALA A 129 9.43 2.10 1.90
C ALA A 129 10.36 1.17 2.72
N LEU A 130 10.61 -0.05 2.25
CA LEU A 130 11.01 -1.22 3.06
C LEU A 130 12.23 -1.94 2.49
#